data_AF-A0A2P6VMU1-F1
#
_entry.id   AF-A0A2P6VMU1-F1
#
_cell.length_a   1.000
_cell.length_b   1.000
_cell.length_c   1.000
_cell.angle_alpha   90.00
_cell.angle_beta   90.00
_cell.angle_gamma   90.00
#
_symmetry.space_group_name_H-M   'P 1'
#
loop_
_entity.id
_entity.type
_entity.pdbx_description
1 polymer ?
#
loop_
_entity_poly.entity_id
_entity_poly.type
_entity_poly.pdbx_seq_one_letter_code
_entity_poly.pdbx_strand_id
1 'polypeptide(L)'
;MSATEARAVLRALLRAVDRNVTSASGNRQWREFVLAQWRANAASSNEAERSAALQEAKDYALLIDSIREHKELLLSYNIGIPIDDRERDMNARAATLVGLAMPPKAEPQ
;
A
#
# COMPACT_ATOMS: atom_id res chain seq x y z
N MET A 1 14.93 -24.05 7.94
CA MET A 1 15.16 -22.62 7.55
C MET A 1 15.71 -21.82 8.73
N SER A 2 16.29 -20.61 8.52
CA SER A 2 16.83 -19.80 9.63
C SER A 2 15.75 -18.94 10.31
N ALA A 3 15.77 -18.88 11.65
CA ALA A 3 14.81 -18.08 12.42
C ALA A 3 14.90 -16.56 12.12
N THR A 4 16.04 -16.09 11.63
CA THR A 4 16.29 -14.71 11.21
C THR A 4 15.52 -14.36 9.94
N GLU A 5 15.48 -15.25 8.96
CA GLU A 5 14.73 -15.07 7.72
C GLU A 5 13.23 -14.99 8.00
N ALA A 6 12.70 -15.91 8.80
CA ALA A 6 11.28 -15.90 9.19
C ALA A 6 10.87 -14.57 9.86
N ARG A 7 11.70 -14.03 10.76
CA ARG A 7 11.46 -12.72 11.38
C ARG A 7 11.56 -11.56 10.38
N ALA A 8 12.38 -11.66 9.34
CA ALA A 8 12.47 -10.63 8.31
C ALA A 8 11.19 -10.60 7.46
N VAL A 9 10.69 -11.78 7.05
CA VAL A 9 9.45 -11.93 6.28
C VAL A 9 8.26 -11.40 7.07
N LEU A 10 8.11 -11.80 8.35
CA LEU A 10 7.01 -11.30 9.18
C LEU A 10 7.06 -9.77 9.30
N ARG A 11 8.24 -9.17 9.49
CA ARG A 11 8.37 -7.71 9.55
C ARG A 11 8.02 -7.04 8.22
N ALA A 12 8.40 -7.64 7.09
CA ALA A 12 8.06 -7.12 5.77
C ALA A 12 6.55 -7.13 5.55
N LEU A 13 5.90 -8.27 5.82
CA LEU A 13 4.45 -8.42 5.68
C LEU A 13 3.68 -7.45 6.58
N LEU A 14 4.05 -7.35 7.86
CA LEU A 14 3.40 -6.43 8.79
C LEU A 14 3.56 -4.97 8.35
N ARG A 15 4.74 -4.58 7.83
CA ARG A 15 4.94 -3.23 7.27
C ARG A 15 4.12 -2.99 6.01
N ALA A 16 3.98 -3.98 5.13
CA ALA A 16 3.14 -3.88 3.95
C ALA A 16 1.66 -3.68 4.35
N VAL A 17 1.16 -4.44 5.33
CA VAL A 17 -0.21 -4.29 5.85
C VAL A 17 -0.40 -2.93 6.52
N ASP A 18 0.49 -2.55 7.43
CA ASP A 18 0.41 -1.29 8.18
C ASP A 18 0.36 -0.08 7.22
N ARG A 19 1.21 -0.08 6.18
CA ARG A 19 1.30 1.03 5.21
C ARG A 19 0.14 1.09 4.24
N ASN A 20 -0.38 -0.05 3.79
CA ASN A 20 -1.31 -0.09 2.65
C ASN A 20 -2.78 -0.33 3.05
N VAL A 21 -3.02 -1.02 4.16
CA VAL A 21 -4.37 -1.42 4.61
C VAL A 21 -4.78 -0.68 5.87
N THR A 22 -3.84 -0.55 6.82
CA THR A 22 -4.11 0.00 8.16
C THR A 22 -4.01 1.52 8.20
N SER A 23 -3.14 2.12 7.38
CA SER A 23 -2.91 3.57 7.35
C SER A 23 -4.17 4.40 7.04
N ALA A 24 -5.07 3.89 6.20
CA ALA A 24 -6.29 4.58 5.80
C ALA A 24 -7.44 4.43 6.81
N SER A 25 -7.45 3.36 7.62
CA SER A 25 -8.58 3.00 8.49
C SER A 25 -8.26 3.03 9.99
N GLY A 26 -6.98 3.05 10.38
CA GLY A 26 -6.54 2.85 11.76
C GLY A 26 -6.85 1.45 12.32
N ASN A 27 -7.43 0.55 11.51
CA ASN A 27 -8.02 -0.70 11.97
C ASN A 27 -6.96 -1.80 12.11
N ARG A 28 -6.63 -2.15 13.36
CA ARG A 28 -5.62 -3.16 13.72
C ARG A 28 -6.03 -4.61 13.44
N GLN A 29 -7.29 -4.87 13.07
CA GLN A 29 -7.81 -6.23 12.82
C GLN A 29 -6.95 -7.01 11.81
N TRP A 30 -6.51 -6.37 10.73
CA TRP A 30 -5.67 -7.02 9.72
C TRP A 30 -4.30 -7.42 10.26
N ARG A 31 -3.69 -6.54 11.05
CA ARG A 31 -2.42 -6.83 11.71
C ARG A 31 -2.55 -8.00 12.69
N GLU A 32 -3.61 -7.99 13.49
CA GLU A 32 -3.90 -9.04 14.47
C GLU A 32 -4.19 -10.37 13.78
N PHE A 33 -4.94 -10.36 12.68
CA PHE A 33 -5.20 -11.53 11.86
C PHE A 33 -3.90 -12.15 11.31
N VAL A 34 -3.00 -11.34 10.74
CA VAL A 34 -1.70 -11.83 10.24
C VAL A 34 -0.87 -12.44 11.37
N LEU A 35 -0.85 -11.82 12.55
CA LEU A 35 -0.15 -12.36 13.71
C LEU A 35 -0.79 -13.67 14.24
N ALA A 36 -2.10 -13.81 14.17
CA ALA A 36 -2.80 -15.03 14.53
C ALA A 36 -2.45 -16.18 13.56
N GLN A 37 -2.53 -15.92 12.25
CA GLN A 37 -2.15 -16.88 11.20
C GLN A 37 -0.69 -17.30 11.29
N TRP A 38 0.22 -16.34 11.52
CA TRP A 38 1.64 -16.64 11.69
C TRP A 38 1.90 -17.57 12.87
N ARG A 39 1.22 -17.36 14.01
CA ARG A 39 1.36 -18.23 15.19
C ARG A 39 0.77 -19.61 14.96
N ALA A 40 -0.36 -19.71 14.26
CA ALA A 40 -0.98 -20.99 13.90
C ALA A 40 -0.03 -21.83 13.03
N ASN A 41 0.55 -21.23 11.98
CA ASN A 41 1.48 -21.91 11.09
C ASN A 41 2.83 -22.24 11.75
N ALA A 42 3.27 -21.45 12.73
CA ALA A 42 4.46 -21.75 13.51
C ALA A 42 4.28 -22.95 14.45
N ALA A 43 3.04 -23.27 14.84
CA ALA A 43 2.72 -24.43 15.68
C ALA A 43 2.67 -25.76 14.88
N SER A 44 2.63 -25.71 13.55
CA SER A 44 2.63 -26.90 12.70
C SER A 44 3.96 -27.65 12.83
N SER A 45 3.90 -28.96 13.04
CA SER A 45 5.08 -29.83 13.19
C SER A 45 5.82 -30.10 11.87
N ASN A 46 5.13 -29.94 10.73
CA ASN A 46 5.64 -30.27 9.41
C ASN A 46 6.50 -29.12 8.82
N GLU A 47 7.77 -29.40 8.50
CA GLU A 47 8.69 -28.40 7.92
C GLU A 47 8.26 -27.95 6.52
N ALA A 48 7.61 -28.82 5.74
CA ALA A 48 7.13 -28.47 4.40
C ALA A 48 5.97 -27.47 4.45
N GLU A 49 5.07 -27.60 5.43
CA GLU A 49 3.99 -26.64 5.65
C GLU A 49 4.54 -25.29 6.14
N ARG A 50 5.54 -25.30 7.03
CA ARG A 50 6.20 -24.08 7.50
C ARG A 50 6.91 -23.32 6.37
N SER A 51 7.56 -24.04 5.45
CA SER A 51 8.23 -23.41 4.31
C SER A 51 7.23 -22.87 3.28
N ALA A 52 6.14 -23.59 3.01
CA ALA A 52 5.05 -23.13 2.15
C ALA A 52 4.37 -21.87 2.72
N ALA A 53 4.03 -21.87 4.01
CA ALA A 53 3.44 -20.71 4.68
C ALA A 53 4.38 -19.50 4.68
N LEU A 54 5.71 -19.71 4.78
CA LEU A 54 6.67 -18.62 4.67
C LEU A 54 6.70 -18.04 3.26
N GLN A 55 6.67 -18.91 2.24
CA GLN A 55 6.65 -18.47 0.85
C GLN A 55 5.37 -17.67 0.55
N GLU A 56 4.22 -18.19 0.98
CA GLU A 56 2.95 -17.49 0.89
C GLU A 56 3.00 -16.10 1.55
N ALA A 57 3.61 -15.98 2.74
CA ALA A 57 3.79 -14.69 3.41
C ALA A 57 4.69 -13.71 2.62
N LYS A 58 5.72 -14.21 1.92
CA LYS A 58 6.55 -13.38 1.02
C LYS A 58 5.75 -12.91 -0.19
N ASP A 59 4.98 -13.81 -0.79
CA ASP A 59 4.19 -13.53 -1.98
C ASP A 59 3.10 -12.50 -1.69
N TYR A 60 2.43 -12.58 -0.53
CA TYR A 60 1.48 -11.55 -0.09
C TYR A 60 2.14 -10.20 0.19
N ALA A 61 3.31 -10.18 0.82
CA ALA A 61 4.02 -8.92 1.07
C ALA A 61 4.36 -8.22 -0.26
N LEU A 62 4.83 -8.98 -1.25
CA LEU A 62 5.09 -8.48 -2.60
C LEU A 62 3.81 -7.98 -3.30
N LEU A 63 2.73 -8.74 -3.22
CA LEU A 63 1.44 -8.38 -3.83
C LEU A 63 0.88 -7.07 -3.27
N ILE A 64 0.92 -6.90 -1.95
CA ILE A 64 0.39 -5.69 -1.30
C ILE A 64 1.19 -4.45 -1.72
N ASP A 65 2.52 -4.55 -1.73
CA ASP A 65 3.37 -3.42 -2.13
C ASP A 65 3.25 -3.15 -3.66
N SER A 66 3.14 -4.17 -4.51
CA SER A 66 2.94 -3.97 -5.95
C SER A 66 1.60 -3.31 -6.29
N ILE A 67 0.52 -3.68 -5.60
CA ILE A 67 -0.79 -3.01 -5.75
C ILE A 67 -0.68 -1.53 -5.41
N ARG A 68 0.06 -1.15 -4.34
CA ARG A 68 0.28 0.26 -4.00
C ARG A 68 0.99 0.97 -5.14
N GLU A 69 2.12 0.44 -5.60
CA GLU A 69 2.93 1.06 -6.65
C GLU A 69 2.13 1.23 -7.94
N HIS A 70 1.34 0.22 -8.33
CA HIS A 70 0.46 0.31 -9.49
C HIS A 70 -0.64 1.37 -9.30
N LYS A 71 -1.22 1.47 -8.10
CA LYS A 71 -2.21 2.52 -7.79
C LYS A 71 -1.59 3.91 -7.87
N GLU A 72 -0.40 4.11 -7.30
CA GLU A 72 0.32 5.38 -7.36
C GLU A 72 0.67 5.75 -8.81
N LEU A 73 1.09 4.76 -9.61
CA LEU A 73 1.34 4.95 -11.03
C LEU A 73 0.08 5.41 -11.77
N LEU A 74 -1.06 4.72 -11.60
CA LEU A 74 -2.32 5.12 -12.25
C LEU A 74 -2.75 6.55 -11.86
N LEU A 75 -2.60 6.91 -10.58
CA LEU A 75 -2.89 8.26 -10.10
C LEU A 75 -1.93 9.30 -10.68
N SER A 76 -0.67 8.95 -10.94
CA SER A 76 0.31 9.83 -11.60
C SER A 76 -0.06 10.16 -13.05
N TYR A 77 -0.72 9.24 -13.75
CA TYR A 77 -1.34 9.49 -15.07
C TYR A 77 -2.67 10.23 -14.98
N ASN A 78 -3.02 10.70 -13.77
CA ASN A 78 -4.22 11.46 -13.50
C ASN A 78 -5.50 10.62 -13.76
N ILE A 79 -5.36 9.29 -13.81
CA ILE A 79 -6.46 8.35 -14.04
C ILE A 79 -7.26 8.28 -12.74
N GLY A 80 -8.51 8.77 -12.76
CA GLY A 80 -9.38 8.82 -11.60
C GLY A 80 -9.56 10.21 -10.96
N ILE A 81 -8.92 11.26 -11.48
CA ILE A 81 -9.19 12.65 -11.09
C ILE A 81 -10.28 13.22 -12.02
N PRO A 82 -11.30 13.93 -11.50
CA PRO A 82 -12.30 14.63 -12.32
C PRO A 82 -11.63 15.53 -13.35
N ILE A 83 -12.18 15.58 -14.57
CA ILE A 83 -11.59 16.34 -15.69
C ILE A 83 -11.32 17.80 -15.29
N ASP A 84 -12.24 18.42 -14.55
CA ASP A 84 -12.11 19.81 -14.07
C ASP A 84 -10.90 20.01 -13.15
N ASP A 85 -10.63 19.06 -12.25
CA ASP A 85 -9.49 19.13 -11.34
C ASP A 85 -8.17 18.87 -12.10
N ARG A 86 -8.21 17.97 -13.10
CA ARG A 86 -7.10 17.72 -14.02
C ARG A 86 -6.72 18.96 -14.83
N GLU A 87 -7.69 19.64 -15.43
CA GLU A 87 -7.46 20.86 -16.22
C GLU A 87 -6.94 21.99 -15.35
N ARG A 88 -7.48 22.12 -14.14
CA ARG A 88 -7.05 23.13 -13.17
C ARG A 88 -5.60 22.95 -12.73
N ASP A 89 -5.16 21.73 -12.42
CA ASP A 89 -3.76 21.47 -12.03
C ASP A 89 -2.79 21.74 -13.20
N MET A 90 -3.16 21.34 -14.42
CA MET A 90 -2.37 21.62 -15.62
C MET A 90 -2.25 23.14 -15.86
N ASN A 91 -3.35 23.88 -15.75
CA ASN A 91 -3.38 25.33 -15.88
C ASN A 91 -2.58 26.03 -14.77
N ALA A 92 -2.60 25.51 -13.54
CA ALA A 92 -1.80 26.03 -12.44
C ALA A 92 -0.28 25.89 -12.68
N ARG A 93 0.15 24.73 -13.20
CA ARG A 93 1.55 24.51 -13.58
C ARG A 93 1.97 25.46 -14.71
N ALA A 94 1.13 25.62 -15.73
CA ALA A 94 1.39 26.54 -16.83
C ALA A 94 1.48 28.00 -16.37
N ALA A 95 0.56 28.44 -15.50
CA ALA A 95 0.56 29.78 -14.92
C ALA A 95 1.85 30.05 -14.14
N THR A 96 2.32 29.09 -13.34
CA THR A 96 3.54 29.23 -12.52
C THR A 96 4.79 29.45 -13.40
N LEU A 97 4.87 28.77 -14.55
CA LEU A 97 5.98 28.93 -15.50
C LEU A 97 6.06 30.34 -16.09
N VAL A 98 4.94 31.05 -16.19
CA VAL A 98 4.85 32.43 -16.69
C VAL A 98 4.73 33.47 -15.57
N GLY A 99 4.94 33.08 -14.31
CA GLY A 99 4.85 33.97 -13.15
C GLY A 99 3.43 34.40 -12.77
N LEU A 100 2.42 33.67 -13.22
CA LEU A 100 1.01 33.88 -12.91
C LEU A 100 0.52 32.87 -11.84
N ALA A 101 -0.57 33.22 -11.16
CA ALA A 101 -1.23 32.36 -10.19
C ALA A 101 -2.69 32.08 -10.60
N MET A 102 -3.19 30.88 -10.30
CA MET A 102 -4.58 30.53 -10.56
C MET A 102 -5.53 31.18 -9.53
N PRO A 103 -6.70 31.69 -9.96
CA PRO A 103 -7.72 32.20 -9.05
C PRO A 103 -8.28 31.07 -8.18
N PRO A 104 -8.77 31.36 -6.94
CA PRO A 104 -9.33 30.34 -6.04
C PRO A 104 -10.53 29.61 -6.66
N LYS A 105 -10.83 28.39 -6.20
CA LYS A 105 -11.93 27.58 -6.75
C LYS A 105 -13.23 28.27 -6.35
N ALA A 106 -14.09 28.59 -7.32
CA ALA A 106 -15.38 29.18 -7.03
C ALA A 106 -16.19 28.18 -6.17
N GLU A 107 -16.75 28.66 -5.06
CA GLU A 107 -17.63 27.84 -4.23
C GLU A 107 -18.90 27.50 -5.04
N PRO A 108 -19.36 26.23 -5.01
CA PRO A 108 -20.63 25.88 -5.63
C PRO A 108 -21.77 26.61 -4.91
N GLN A 109 -22.63 27.30 -5.68
CA GLN A 109 -23.86 27.94 -5.19
C GLN A 109 -24.96 26.92 -4.93
#